data_AF-A0A965RJQ8-F1
#
_entry.id   AF-A0A965RJQ8-F1
#
_cell.length_a   1.000
_cell.length_b   1.000
_cell.length_c   1.000
_cell.angle_alpha   90.00
_cell.angle_beta   90.00
_cell.angle_gamma   90.00
#
_symmetry.space_group_name_H-M   'P 1'
#
loop_
_entity.id
_entity.type
_entity.pdbx_description
1 polymer ?
#
loop_
_entity_poly.entity_id
_entity_poly.type
_entity_poly.pdbx_seq_one_letter_code
_entity_poly.pdbx_strand_id
1 'polypeptide(L)'
;MLLKEFLTLNIGDIVYNIFREELVINQIMTDSKNNEHIAVCVNTGLFVESYPYSLLYTNFDDLCDEEKGFIVWATTRKNELLDLHDHSIVEKIQKAYLQGYANGFSSKPKCSGGKCKK
;
A
#
# COMPACT_ATOMS: atom_id res chain seq x y z
N MET A 1 -9.26 2.78 2.78
CA MET A 1 -9.64 3.08 1.37
C MET A 1 -8.38 3.42 0.57
N LEU A 2 -8.14 2.81 -0.61
CA LEU A 2 -7.05 3.21 -1.52
C LEU A 2 -7.29 4.64 -2.00
N LEU A 3 -6.28 5.51 -1.87
CA LEU A 3 -6.35 6.94 -2.22
C LEU A 3 -6.70 7.26 -3.68
N LYS A 4 -6.75 6.26 -4.57
CA LYS A 4 -7.16 6.45 -5.97
C LYS A 4 -8.64 6.75 -6.15
N GLU A 5 -9.47 6.47 -5.15
CA GLU A 5 -10.91 6.72 -5.22
C GLU A 5 -11.34 7.58 -4.02
N PHE A 6 -11.78 8.81 -4.29
CA PHE A 6 -12.61 9.67 -3.42
C PHE A 6 -12.01 10.56 -2.31
N LEU A 7 -10.70 10.61 -2.05
CA LEU A 7 -10.16 11.55 -1.03
C LEU A 7 -9.22 12.60 -1.61
N THR A 8 -9.69 13.85 -1.63
CA THR A 8 -8.83 15.01 -1.76
C THR A 8 -8.00 15.15 -0.48
N LEU A 9 -6.76 14.69 -0.52
CA LEU A 9 -5.80 14.94 0.56
C LEU A 9 -5.38 16.42 0.57
N ASN A 10 -5.21 16.97 1.77
CA ASN A 10 -4.77 18.33 2.02
C ASN A 10 -3.46 18.34 2.81
N ILE A 11 -2.76 19.48 2.74
CA ILE A 11 -1.60 19.74 3.61
C ILE A 11 -2.09 19.75 5.06
N GLY A 12 -1.36 19.05 5.93
CA GLY A 12 -1.69 18.85 7.34
C GLY A 12 -2.49 17.59 7.63
N ASP A 13 -3.01 16.89 6.62
CA ASP A 13 -3.70 15.61 6.83
C ASP A 13 -2.70 14.55 7.34
N ILE A 14 -3.21 13.70 8.23
CA ILE A 14 -2.50 12.53 8.74
C ILE A 14 -2.79 11.35 7.82
N VAL A 15 -1.73 10.69 7.37
CA VAL A 15 -1.78 9.47 6.55
C VAL A 15 -0.80 8.45 7.10
N TYR A 16 -0.91 7.23 6.61
CA TYR A 16 -0.07 6.11 6.99
C TYR A 16 0.56 5.46 5.77
N ASN A 17 1.82 5.04 5.88
CA ASN A 17 2.46 4.24 4.82
C ASN A 17 2.10 2.75 4.95
N ILE A 18 2.62 1.93 4.02
CA ILE A 18 2.45 0.46 4.03
C ILE A 18 3.01 -0.25 5.28
N PHE A 19 3.81 0.43 6.10
CA PHE A 19 4.38 -0.07 7.36
C PHE A 19 3.62 0.42 8.59
N ARG A 20 2.48 1.10 8.40
CA ARG A 20 1.64 1.69 9.46
C ARG A 20 2.34 2.81 10.23
N GLU A 21 3.32 3.46 9.61
CA GLU A 21 3.93 4.64 10.20
C GLU A 21 3.08 5.86 9.92
N GLU A 22 2.88 6.67 10.95
CA GLU A 22 2.14 7.92 10.85
C GLU A 22 2.99 9.00 10.16
N LEU A 23 2.35 9.68 9.22
CA LEU A 23 2.95 10.68 8.35
C LEU A 23 2.01 11.90 8.29
N VAL A 24 2.58 13.10 8.29
CA VAL A 24 1.82 14.35 8.07
C VAL A 24 2.16 14.90 6.71
N ILE A 25 1.15 15.18 5.88
CA ILE A 25 1.35 15.74 4.54
C ILE A 25 1.85 17.18 4.68
N ASN A 26 3.03 17.46 4.12
CA ASN A 26 3.61 18.80 4.08
C ASN A 26 3.41 19.48 2.72
N GLN A 27 3.48 18.70 1.64
CA GLN A 27 3.29 19.23 0.28
C GLN A 27 2.72 18.13 -0.63
N ILE A 28 1.95 18.54 -1.62
CA ILE A 28 1.42 17.66 -2.66
C ILE A 28 1.99 18.13 -4.00
N MET A 29 2.59 17.20 -4.73
CA MET A 29 3.12 17.40 -6.07
C MET A 29 2.33 16.55 -7.06
N THR A 30 2.18 17.05 -8.28
CA THR A 30 1.53 16.31 -9.37
C THR A 30 2.55 16.09 -10.49
N ASP A 31 2.82 14.82 -10.81
CA ASP A 31 3.56 14.47 -12.01
C ASP A 31 2.61 14.52 -13.21
N SER A 32 2.72 15.58 -14.00
CA SER A 32 1.88 15.83 -15.17
C SER A 32 2.08 14.82 -16.30
N LYS A 33 3.18 14.04 -16.31
CA LYS A 33 3.42 13.02 -17.35
C LYS A 33 2.64 11.73 -17.07
N ASN A 34 2.56 11.34 -15.80
CA ASN A 34 1.92 10.09 -15.39
C ASN A 34 0.55 10.30 -14.74
N ASN A 35 0.14 11.56 -14.55
CA ASN A 35 -1.07 11.95 -13.82
C ASN A 35 -1.09 11.33 -12.40
N GLU A 36 0.08 11.29 -11.77
CA GLU A 36 0.28 10.72 -10.44
C GLU A 36 0.49 11.83 -9.42
N HIS A 37 -0.12 11.65 -8.25
CA HIS A 37 0.08 12.53 -7.11
C HIS A 37 1.12 11.93 -6.17
N ILE A 38 2.08 12.77 -5.79
CA ILE A 38 3.14 12.46 -4.85
C ILE A 38 2.94 13.35 -3.63
N ALA A 39 2.82 12.76 -2.45
CA ALA A 39 2.80 13.49 -1.20
C ALA A 39 4.20 13.52 -0.61
N VAL A 40 4.69 14.73 -0.31
CA VAL A 40 5.86 14.93 0.53
C VAL A 40 5.37 15.00 1.97
N CYS A 41 5.81 14.04 2.77
CA CYS A 41 5.32 13.84 4.12
C CYS A 41 6.46 14.00 5.14
N VAL A 42 6.09 14.37 6.36
CA VAL A 42 6.98 14.41 7.52
C VAL A 42 6.61 13.25 8.44
N ASN A 43 7.58 12.43 8.82
CA ASN A 43 7.36 11.34 9.77
C ASN A 43 7.58 11.79 11.23
N THR A 44 7.27 10.92 12.20
CA THR A 44 7.45 11.20 13.63
C THR A 44 8.92 11.47 14.03
N GLY A 45 9.87 11.06 13.20
CA GLY A 45 11.30 11.33 13.37
C GLY A 45 11.74 12.70 12.82
N LEU A 46 10.81 13.52 12.30
CA LEU A 46 11.06 14.80 11.62
C LEU A 46 11.86 14.67 10.33
N PHE A 47 11.83 13.50 9.70
CA PHE A 47 12.40 13.30 8.36
C PHE A 47 11.34 13.57 7.30
N VAL A 48 11.79 14.13 6.17
CA VAL A 48 10.96 14.44 5.01
C VAL A 48 11.17 13.36 3.96
N GLU A 49 10.08 12.73 3.52
CA GLU A 49 10.10 11.68 2.51
C GLU A 49 8.93 11.83 1.54
N SER A 50 9.13 11.37 0.29
CA SER A 50 8.14 11.49 -0.79
C SER A 50 7.50 10.15 -1.07
N TYR A 51 6.18 10.08 -1.01
CA TYR A 51 5.41 8.87 -1.21
C TYR A 51 4.41 9.03 -2.36
N PRO A 52 4.30 8.06 -3.28
CA PRO A 52 3.17 8.02 -4.21
C PRO A 52 1.88 7.73 -3.43
N TYR A 53 0.77 8.32 -3.86
CA TYR A 53 -0.54 8.16 -3.19
C TYR A 53 -0.99 6.68 -3.08
N SER A 54 -0.59 5.84 -4.02
CA SER A 54 -0.86 4.39 -4.02
C SER A 54 -0.29 3.63 -2.82
N LEU A 55 0.73 4.19 -2.15
CA LEU A 55 1.36 3.60 -0.98
C LEU A 55 0.93 4.26 0.35
N LEU A 56 -0.04 5.18 0.29
CA LEU A 56 -0.56 5.90 1.43
C LEU A 56 -2.00 5.49 1.76
N TYR A 57 -2.34 5.56 3.04
CA TYR A 57 -3.63 5.17 3.60
C TYR A 57 -4.09 6.21 4.62
N THR A 58 -5.37 6.58 4.60
CA THR A 58 -5.96 7.42 5.66
C THR A 58 -6.48 6.59 6.83
N ASN A 59 -6.90 5.35 6.54
CA ASN A 59 -7.34 4.37 7.53
C ASN A 59 -7.06 2.94 7.02
N PHE A 60 -7.02 2.00 7.95
CA PHE A 60 -6.81 0.57 7.65
C PHE A 60 -8.10 -0.27 7.78
N ASP A 61 -9.15 0.27 8.42
CA ASP A 61 -10.37 -0.48 8.73
C ASP A 61 -11.15 -0.86 7.46
N ASP A 62 -11.19 0.05 6.49
CA ASP A 62 -11.93 -0.11 5.22
C ASP A 62 -11.15 -0.89 4.15
N LEU A 63 -10.01 -1.49 4.49
CA LEU A 63 -9.22 -2.27 3.54
C LEU A 63 -9.77 -3.68 3.38
N CYS A 64 -9.68 -4.20 2.17
CA CYS A 64 -9.99 -5.59 1.85
C CYS A 64 -8.97 -6.55 2.50
N ASP A 65 -9.32 -7.84 2.60
CA ASP A 65 -8.47 -8.84 3.25
C ASP A 65 -7.12 -9.01 2.53
N GLU A 66 -7.09 -8.87 1.21
CA GLU A 66 -5.87 -8.88 0.39
C GLU A 66 -4.90 -7.78 0.83
N GLU A 67 -5.43 -6.57 1.01
CA GLU A 67 -4.66 -5.35 1.32
C GLU A 67 -4.17 -5.37 2.76
N LYS A 68 -5.03 -5.78 3.70
CA LYS A 68 -4.65 -6.02 5.09
C LYS A 68 -3.55 -7.07 5.17
N GLY A 69 -3.68 -8.15 4.41
CA GLY A 69 -2.67 -9.21 4.29
C GLY A 69 -1.34 -8.68 3.75
N PHE A 70 -1.38 -7.84 2.71
CA PHE A 70 -0.19 -7.19 2.17
C PHE A 70 0.50 -6.30 3.21
N ILE A 71 -0.23 -5.44 3.93
CA ILE A 71 0.35 -4.55 4.95
C ILE A 71 1.04 -5.35 6.04
N VAL A 72 0.43 -6.44 6.52
CA VAL A 72 1.04 -7.33 7.51
C VAL A 72 2.33 -7.94 6.93
N TRP A 73 2.27 -8.47 5.71
CA TRP A 73 3.44 -9.05 5.04
C TRP A 73 4.57 -8.03 4.84
N ALA A 74 4.25 -6.82 4.38
CA ALA A 74 5.20 -5.74 4.13
C ALA A 74 5.85 -5.27 5.44
N THR A 75 5.06 -5.14 6.52
CA THR A 75 5.57 -4.78 7.85
C THR A 75 6.61 -5.79 8.35
N THR A 76 6.39 -7.10 8.13
CA THR A 76 7.38 -8.13 8.51
C THR A 76 8.67 -8.09 7.69
N ARG A 77 8.66 -7.42 6.53
CA ARG A 77 9.79 -7.28 5.61
C ARG A 77 10.23 -5.83 5.43
N LYS A 78 9.93 -4.98 6.42
CA LYS A 78 10.16 -3.54 6.34
C LYS A 78 11.59 -3.21 5.90
N ASN A 79 12.59 -3.82 6.53
CA ASN A 79 13.99 -3.54 6.21
C ASN A 79 14.33 -3.89 4.75
N GLU A 80 13.91 -5.06 4.27
CA GLU A 80 14.13 -5.49 2.88
C GLU A 80 13.47 -4.53 1.87
N LEU A 81 12.29 -4.03 2.20
CA LEU A 81 11.55 -3.11 1.32
C LEU A 81 12.09 -1.68 1.37
N LEU A 82 12.61 -1.23 2.52
CA LEU A 82 13.27 0.07 2.65
C LEU A 82 14.60 0.11 1.90
N ASP A 83 15.37 -0.98 1.92
CA ASP A 83 16.66 -1.11 1.22
C ASP A 83 16.54 -0.97 -0.30
N LEU A 84 15.33 -1.13 -0.86
CA LEU A 84 15.09 -0.93 -2.29
C LEU A 84 15.20 0.54 -2.70
N HIS A 85 14.95 1.49 -1.77
CA HIS A 85 14.94 2.93 -2.02
C HIS A 85 14.16 3.38 -3.27
N ASP A 86 13.19 2.57 -3.72
CA ASP A 86 12.43 2.79 -4.95
C ASP A 86 10.96 2.42 -4.74
N HIS A 87 10.14 3.46 -4.58
CA HIS A 87 8.69 3.29 -4.39
C HIS A 87 8.00 2.67 -5.61
N SER A 88 8.52 2.83 -6.83
CA SER A 88 7.95 2.19 -8.03
C SER A 88 8.11 0.66 -7.98
N ILE A 89 9.24 0.18 -7.45
CA ILE A 89 9.44 -1.25 -7.22
C ILE A 89 8.46 -1.75 -6.15
N VAL A 90 8.31 -1.00 -5.05
CA VAL A 90 7.37 -1.36 -3.98
C VAL A 90 5.93 -1.44 -4.49
N GLU A 91 5.49 -0.51 -5.34
CA GLU A 91 4.17 -0.58 -5.99
C GLU A 91 4.00 -1.83 -6.87
N LYS A 92 5.04 -2.22 -7.62
CA LYS A 92 5.02 -3.45 -8.43
C LYS A 92 4.91 -4.69 -7.55
N ILE A 93 5.62 -4.72 -6.42
CA ILE A 93 5.54 -5.80 -5.43
C ILE A 93 4.12 -5.88 -4.85
N GLN A 94 3.53 -4.75 -4.47
CA GLN A 94 2.15 -4.71 -3.99
C GLN A 94 1.17 -5.25 -5.03
N LYS A 95 1.25 -4.79 -6.28
CA LYS A 95 0.40 -5.28 -7.37
C LYS A 95 0.55 -6.78 -7.58
N ALA A 96 1.78 -7.29 -7.59
CA ALA A 96 2.06 -8.71 -7.73
C ALA A 96 1.50 -9.53 -6.54
N TYR A 97 1.63 -9.02 -5.32
CA TYR A 97 1.07 -9.65 -4.12
C TYR A 97 -0.45 -9.75 -4.19
N LEU A 98 -1.13 -8.64 -4.48
CA LEU A 98 -2.60 -8.59 -4.56
C LEU A 98 -3.11 -9.52 -5.67
N GLN A 99 -2.45 -9.53 -6.84
CA GLN A 99 -2.77 -10.46 -7.93
C GLN A 99 -2.54 -11.92 -7.51
N GLY A 100 -1.44 -12.22 -6.82
CA GLY A 100 -1.15 -13.54 -6.27
C GLY A 100 -2.17 -14.00 -5.24
N TYR A 101 -2.65 -13.10 -4.38
CA TYR A 101 -3.67 -13.39 -3.37
C TYR A 101 -5.01 -13.73 -4.03
N ALA A 102 -5.47 -12.91 -5.00
CA ALA A 102 -6.69 -13.17 -5.77
C ALA A 102 -6.60 -14.52 -6.51
N ASN A 103 -5.45 -14.81 -7.13
CA ASN A 103 -5.19 -16.08 -7.80
C ASN A 103 -5.10 -17.26 -6.81
N GLY A 104 -4.57 -17.05 -5.62
CA GLY A 104 -4.51 -18.04 -4.53
C GLY A 104 -5.90 -18.48 -4.07
N PHE A 105 -6.87 -17.56 -4.02
CA PHE A 105 -8.28 -17.90 -3.75
C PHE A 105 -8.96 -18.60 -4.93
N SER A 106 -8.62 -18.25 -6.17
CA SER A 106 -9.13 -18.96 -7.36
C SER A 106 -8.55 -20.37 -7.53
N SER A 107 -7.35 -20.61 -7.01
CA SER A 107 -6.61 -21.87 -7.09
C SER A 107 -6.73 -22.75 -5.84
N LYS A 108 -7.43 -22.28 -4.78
CA LYS A 108 -7.88 -23.20 -3.73
C LYS A 108 -8.65 -24.32 -4.42
N PRO A 109 -8.22 -25.59 -4.31
CA PRO A 109 -9.05 -26.67 -4.81
C PRO A 109 -10.41 -26.49 -4.16
N LYS A 110 -11.48 -26.53 -4.96
CA LYS A 110 -12.85 -26.57 -4.46
C LYS A 110 -13.03 -27.86 -3.65
N CYS A 111 -12.45 -27.95 -2.46
CA CYS A 111 -12.75 -28.99 -1.50
C CYS A 111 -14.03 -28.56 -0.77
N SER A 112 -15.12 -28.44 -1.53
CA SER A 112 -16.47 -28.47 -0.99
C SER A 112 -16.73 -29.91 -0.57
N GLY A 113 -16.77 -30.19 0.73
CA GLY A 113 -17.33 -31.42 1.29
C GLY A 113 -16.91 -32.72 0.59
N GLY A 114 -15.69 -33.19 0.88
CA GLY A 114 -15.29 -34.57 0.59
C GLY A 114 -14.65 -34.80 -0.78
N LYS A 115 -13.39 -35.26 -0.72
CA LYS A 115 -12.58 -35.84 -1.80
C LYS A 115 -12.13 -34.85 -2.89
N CYS A 116 -11.02 -34.18 -2.59
CA CYS A 116 -10.18 -33.60 -3.63
C CYS A 116 -9.45 -34.75 -4.38
N LYS A 117 -9.80 -34.95 -5.66
CA LYS A 117 -9.12 -35.90 -6.55
C LYS A 117 -7.83 -35.27 -7.08
N LYS A 118 -6.76 -36.05 -7.00
CA LYS A 118 -5.44 -35.76 -7.56
C LYS A 118 -5.49 -35.68 -9.09
#